data_AF-A0A8R1DEW3-F1
#
_entry.id   AF-A0A8R1DEW3-F1
#
_cell.length_a   1.000
_cell.length_b   1.000
_cell.length_c   1.000
_cell.angle_alpha   90.00
_cell.angle_beta   90.00
_cell.angle_gamma   90.00
#
_symmetry.space_group_name_H-M   'P 1'
#
loop_
_entity.id
_entity.type
_entity.pdbx_description
1 polymer ?
#
loop_
_entity_poly.entity_id
_entity_poly.type
_entity_poly.pdbx_seq_one_letter_code
_entity_poly.pdbx_strand_id
1 'polypeptide(L)'
;MSKKTRDLHRQLFLTLVLQSIIPFVTLFIPVGLLFFIPFLNLSTGFGIWANAPGAYISFYPAVDALIAIFMIKDFRNAVMCE
;
A
#
# COMPACT_ATOMS: atom_id res chain seq x y z
N MET A 1 -8.34 -7.66 -28.62
CA MET A 1 -7.33 -7.82 -27.56
C MET A 1 -6.72 -9.21 -27.65
N SER A 2 -5.41 -9.32 -27.83
CA SER A 2 -4.73 -10.62 -27.78
C SER A 2 -4.83 -11.21 -26.36
N LYS A 3 -4.85 -12.55 -26.23
CA LYS A 3 -4.93 -13.25 -24.92
C LYS A 3 -3.86 -12.74 -23.94
N LYS A 4 -2.65 -12.46 -24.44
CA LYS A 4 -1.52 -11.93 -23.67
C LYS A 4 -1.80 -10.53 -23.09
N THR A 5 -2.40 -9.62 -23.88
CA THR A 5 -2.74 -8.27 -23.43
C THR A 5 -3.85 -8.28 -22.36
N ARG A 6 -4.81 -9.21 -22.47
CA ARG A 6 -5.87 -9.38 -21.47
C ARG A 6 -5.32 -9.88 -20.14
N ASP A 7 -4.39 -10.82 -20.17
CA ASP A 7 -3.78 -11.36 -18.95
C ASP A 7 -2.87 -10.34 -18.25
N LEU A 8 -2.17 -9.49 -19.02
CA LEU A 8 -1.40 -8.37 -18.46
C LEU A 8 -2.32 -7.33 -17.81
N HIS A 9 -3.40 -6.92 -18.49
CA HIS A 9 -4.38 -5.98 -17.93
C HIS A 9 -4.98 -6.49 -16.62
N ARG A 10 -5.31 -7.79 -16.54
CA ARG A 10 -5.82 -8.41 -15.32
C ARG A 10 -4.80 -8.36 -14.17
N GLN A 11 -3.52 -8.63 -14.47
CA GLN A 11 -2.45 -8.54 -13.47
C GLN A 11 -2.23 -7.11 -12.98
N LEU A 12 -2.21 -6.13 -13.89
CA LEU A 12 -2.11 -4.72 -13.52
C LEU A 12 -3.28 -4.29 -12.65
N PHE A 13 -4.51 -4.67 -13.02
CA PHE A 13 -5.70 -4.33 -12.23
C PHE A 13 -5.64 -4.92 -10.81
N LEU A 14 -5.29 -6.20 -10.67
CA LEU A 14 -5.14 -6.83 -9.35
C LEU A 14 -4.00 -6.20 -8.54
N THR A 15 -2.90 -5.82 -9.20
CA THR A 15 -1.79 -5.10 -8.58
C THR A 15 -2.27 -3.76 -8.04
N LEU A 16 -2.99 -2.99 -8.86
CA LEU A 16 -3.51 -1.68 -8.49
C LEU A 16 -4.51 -1.75 -7.32
N VAL A 17 -5.35 -2.78 -7.29
CA VAL A 17 -6.29 -3.02 -6.18
C VAL A 17 -5.53 -3.29 -4.88
N LEU A 18 -4.51 -4.15 -4.90
CA LEU A 18 -3.70 -4.46 -3.72
C LEU A 18 -2.87 -3.25 -3.27
N GLN A 19 -2.27 -2.53 -4.22
CA GLN A 19 -1.58 -1.27 -3.97
C GLN A 19 -2.51 -0.20 -3.41
N SER A 20 -3.81 -0.21 -3.70
CA SER A 20 -4.76 0.75 -3.11
C SER A 20 -5.24 0.34 -1.72
N ILE A 21 -5.42 -0.96 -1.47
CA ILE A 21 -5.89 -1.46 -0.17
C ILE A 21 -4.84 -1.30 0.92
N ILE A 22 -3.57 -1.54 0.60
CA ILE A 22 -2.47 -1.45 1.57
C ILE A 22 -2.30 -0.06 2.20
N PRO A 23 -2.16 1.05 1.46
CA PRO A 23 -2.09 2.38 2.06
C PRO A 23 -3.42 2.77 2.70
N PHE A 24 -4.55 2.26 2.21
CA PHE A 24 -5.83 2.53 2.85
C PHE A 24 -5.85 1.99 4.29
N VAL A 25 -5.41 0.73 4.48
CA VAL A 25 -5.39 0.09 5.79
C VAL A 25 -4.24 0.61 6.66
N THR A 26 -3.04 0.74 6.09
CA THR A 26 -1.80 1.01 6.85
C THR A 26 -1.52 2.50 7.04
N LEU A 27 -2.05 3.40 6.19
CA LEU A 27 -1.84 4.85 6.29
C LEU A 27 -3.14 5.60 6.62
N PHE A 28 -4.21 5.37 5.88
CA PHE A 28 -5.45 6.16 6.04
C PHE A 28 -6.18 5.86 7.34
N ILE A 29 -6.34 4.59 7.73
CA ILE A 29 -6.99 4.22 9.00
C ILE A 29 -6.26 4.82 10.21
N PRO A 30 -4.93 4.63 10.41
CA PRO A 30 -4.25 5.16 11.60
C PRO A 30 -4.20 6.68 11.63
N VAL A 31 -4.02 7.34 10.47
CA VAL A 31 -4.09 8.81 10.39
C VAL A 31 -5.50 9.29 10.70
N GLY A 32 -6.54 8.67 10.14
CA GLY A 32 -7.93 8.96 10.45
C GLY A 32 -8.22 8.83 11.93
N LEU A 33 -7.82 7.72 12.55
CA LEU A 33 -7.96 7.52 14.00
C LEU A 33 -7.20 8.58 14.82
N LEU A 34 -5.97 8.92 14.43
CA LEU A 34 -5.21 10.01 15.07
C LEU A 34 -5.94 11.36 15.02
N PHE A 35 -6.63 11.65 13.91
CA PHE A 35 -7.47 12.84 13.79
C PHE A 35 -8.79 12.74 14.55
N PHE A 36 -9.42 11.56 14.65
CA PHE A 36 -10.71 11.36 15.33
C PHE A 36 -10.59 11.24 16.86
N ILE A 37 -9.51 10.66 17.38
CA ILE A 37 -9.25 10.49 18.83
C ILE A 37 -9.34 11.82 19.63
N PRO A 38 -8.75 12.95 19.20
CA PRO A 38 -8.88 14.20 19.92
C PRO A 38 -10.33 14.72 19.98
N PHE A 39 -11.16 14.44 18.98
CA PHE A 39 -12.60 14.78 19.03
C PHE A 39 -13.36 13.94 20.08
N LEU A 40 -12.90 12.73 20.38
CA LEU A 40 -13.51 11.84 21.37
C LEU A 40 -13.01 12.10 22.82
N ASN A 41 -12.16 13.11 23.04
CA ASN A 41 -11.54 13.42 24.34
C ASN A 41 -10.74 12.25 24.97
N LEU A 42 -10.33 11.24 24.19
CA LEU A 42 -9.53 10.09 24.64
C LEU A 42 -8.02 10.42 24.70
N SER A 43 -7.69 11.66 25.05
CA SER A 43 -6.45 12.34 24.64
C SER A 43 -5.14 11.89 25.33
N THR A 44 -5.16 11.04 26.35
CA THR A 44 -4.04 10.99 27.31
C THR A 44 -2.88 10.05 26.96
N GLY A 45 -2.97 9.19 25.94
CA GLY A 45 -1.90 8.20 25.65
C GLY A 45 -1.38 8.13 24.22
N PHE A 46 -2.04 8.78 23.25
CA PHE A 46 -1.83 8.48 21.83
C PHE A 46 -0.79 9.37 21.12
N GLY A 47 -0.26 10.40 21.79
CA GLY A 47 0.68 11.35 21.18
C GLY A 47 1.98 10.73 20.68
N ILE A 48 2.44 9.62 21.29
CA ILE A 48 3.65 8.89 20.86
C ILE A 48 3.43 8.22 19.49
N TRP A 49 2.20 7.82 19.20
CA TRP A 49 1.82 7.16 17.94
C TRP A 49 1.59 8.14 16.79
N ALA A 50 1.58 9.45 17.06
CA ALA A 50 1.38 10.49 16.04
C ALA A 50 2.52 10.50 14.99
N ASN A 51 3.73 10.06 15.36
CA ASN A 51 4.86 9.98 14.44
C ASN A 51 4.88 8.69 13.60
N ALA A 52 4.11 7.66 13.99
CA ALA A 52 4.12 6.37 13.31
C ALA A 52 3.71 6.47 11.82
N PRO A 53 2.63 7.19 11.43
CA PRO A 53 2.28 7.33 10.02
C PRO A 53 3.36 7.99 9.17
N GLY A 54 4.13 8.92 9.74
CA GLY A 54 5.24 9.58 9.04
C GLY A 54 6.32 8.60 8.61
N ALA A 55 6.65 7.63 9.48
CA ALA A 55 7.58 6.56 9.14
C ALA A 55 7.02 5.65 8.03
N TYR A 56 5.75 5.24 8.12
CA TYR A 56 5.12 4.38 7.11
C TYR A 56 5.04 5.04 5.73
N ILE A 57 4.81 6.36 5.66
CA ILE A 57 4.80 7.12 4.39
C ILE A 57 6.16 7.03 3.67
N SER A 58 7.26 7.08 4.40
CA SER A 58 8.60 7.01 3.81
C SER A 58 8.91 5.64 3.20
N PHE A 59 8.36 4.56 3.78
CA PHE A 59 8.56 3.20 3.28
C PHE A 59 7.52 2.76 2.24
N TYR A 60 6.38 3.43 2.16
CA TYR A 60 5.28 3.06 1.26
C TYR A 60 5.70 2.93 -0.21
N PRO A 61 6.49 3.85 -0.82
CA PRO A 61 6.92 3.72 -2.21
C PRO A 61 7.74 2.45 -2.47
N ALA A 62 8.57 2.04 -1.51
CA ALA A 62 9.35 0.82 -1.61
C ALA A 62 8.44 -0.42 -1.56
N VAL A 63 7.46 -0.43 -0.65
CA VAL A 63 6.47 -1.51 -0.54
C VAL A 63 5.60 -1.60 -1.79
N ASP A 64 5.15 -0.46 -2.32
CA ASP A 64 4.34 -0.35 -3.54
C ASP A 64 5.07 -0.94 -4.77
N ALA A 65 6.34 -0.58 -4.95
CA ALA A 65 7.20 -1.12 -6.00
C ALA A 65 7.43 -2.63 -5.83
N LEU A 66 7.61 -3.10 -4.60
CA LEU A 66 7.81 -4.52 -4.30
C LEU A 66 6.57 -5.35 -4.67
N ILE A 67 5.38 -4.86 -4.33
CA ILE A 67 4.10 -5.51 -4.68
C ILE A 67 3.95 -5.61 -6.21
N ALA A 68 4.28 -4.55 -6.95
CA ALA A 68 4.22 -4.56 -8.40
C ALA A 68 5.15 -5.61 -9.02
N ILE A 69 6.38 -5.71 -8.51
CA ILE A 69 7.37 -6.69 -8.98
C ILE A 69 6.92 -8.13 -8.72
N PHE A 70 6.35 -8.41 -7.54
CA PHE A 70 5.90 -9.77 -7.20
C PHE A 70 4.63 -10.19 -7.93
N MET A 71 3.69 -9.27 -8.16
CA MET A 71 2.37 -9.57 -8.71
C MET A 71 2.34 -9.69 -10.24
N ILE A 72 3.17 -8.91 -10.94
CA ILE A 72 3.23 -8.91 -12.39
C ILE A 72 4.30 -9.92 -12.83
N LYS A 73 3.86 -10.97 -13.53
CA LYS A 73 4.75 -12.06 -13.97
C LYS A 73 5.92 -11.57 -14.82
N ASP A 74 5.70 -10.60 -15.72
CA ASP A 74 6.76 -10.06 -16.57
C ASP A 74 7.86 -9.36 -15.75
N PHE A 75 7.49 -8.62 -14.70
CA PHE A 75 8.47 -8.01 -13.79
C PHE A 75 9.19 -9.04 -12.94
N ARG A 76 8.47 -10.04 -12.41
CA ARG A 76 9.09 -11.13 -11.64
C ARG A 76 10.11 -11.91 -12.48
N ASN A 77 9.75 -12.22 -13.73
CA ASN A 77 10.61 -12.94 -14.66
C ASN A 77 11.87 -12.12 -15.00
N ALA A 78 11.70 -10.81 -15.23
CA ALA A 78 12.82 -9.90 -15.46
C ALA A 78 13.78 -9.79 -14.25
N VAL A 79 13.25 -9.79 -13.02
CA VAL A 79 14.06 -9.69 -11.79
C VAL A 79 14.72 -11.02 -11.41
N MET A 80 14.02 -12.14 -11.59
CA MET A 80 14.55 -13.48 -11.28
C MET A 80 15.40 -14.07 -12.41
N CYS A 81 15.54 -13.37 -13.53
CA CYS A 81 16.23 -13.83 -14.74
C CYS A 81 15.78 -15.23 -15.19
N GLU A 82 14.48 -15.49 -15.10
CA GLU A 82 13.82 -16.67 -15.67
C GLU A 82 13.28 -16.40 -17.08
#